data_AF-A0A924K0M9-F1
#
_entry.id   AF-A0A924K0M9-F1
#
_cell.length_a   1.000
_cell.length_b   1.000
_cell.length_c   1.000
_cell.angle_alpha   90.00
_cell.angle_beta   90.00
_cell.angle_gamma   90.00
#
_symmetry.space_group_name_H-M   'P 1'
#
loop_
_entity.id
_entity.type
_entity.pdbx_description
1 polymer ?
#
loop_
_entity_poly.entity_id
_entity_poly.type
_entity_poly.pdbx_seq_one_letter_code
_entity_poly.pdbx_strand_id
1 'polypeptide(L)' 'MPESVQAGHYPQNEYPGTGIGLAISRRVVEGQGGKIQVTSESGVGITFSFTLPGYLPEASHEVRTAWQ' A
#
# COMPACT_ATOMS: atom_id res chain seq x y z
N MET A 1 -16.35 -23.91 -29.24
CA MET A 1 -15.26 -23.10 -28.64
C MET A 1 -15.83 -22.39 -27.41
N PRO A 2 -15.41 -22.69 -26.17
CA PRO A 2 -15.84 -21.91 -25.01
C PRO A 2 -14.67 -21.03 -24.54
N GLU A 3 -14.66 -19.76 -24.93
CA GLU A 3 -13.83 -18.77 -24.25
C GLU A 3 -14.36 -17.37 -24.59
N SER A 4 -15.11 -16.80 -23.66
CA SER A 4 -15.15 -15.35 -23.53
C SER A 4 -15.03 -15.07 -22.04
N VAL A 5 -13.79 -14.99 -21.58
CA VAL A 5 -13.46 -14.46 -20.25
C VAL A 5 -14.04 -13.06 -20.18
N GLN A 6 -15.13 -12.91 -19.44
CA GLN A 6 -15.73 -11.61 -19.16
C GLN A 6 -14.78 -10.87 -18.22
N ALA A 7 -13.87 -10.06 -18.77
CA ALA A 7 -13.12 -9.10 -17.98
C ALA A 7 -14.14 -8.17 -17.30
N GLY A 8 -14.17 -8.20 -15.97
CA GLY A 8 -15.09 -7.40 -15.17
C GLY A 8 -15.01 -5.94 -15.59
N HIS A 9 -16.10 -5.43 -16.15
CA HIS A 9 -16.27 -4.02 -16.43
C HIS A 9 -16.39 -3.29 -15.10
N TYR A 10 -15.26 -2.91 -14.50
CA TYR A 10 -15.27 -1.90 -13.45
C TYR A 10 -15.55 -0.57 -14.13
N PRO A 11 -16.68 0.10 -13.85
CA PRO A 11 -16.99 1.39 -14.45
C PRO A 11 -15.91 2.39 -14.02
N GLN A 12 -14.99 2.70 -14.94
CA GLN A 12 -13.89 3.64 -14.70
C GLN A 12 -14.34 5.10 -14.68
N ASN A 13 -15.64 5.39 -14.79
CA ASN A 13 -16.10 6.71 -15.23
C ASN A 13 -17.21 7.38 -14.39
N GLU A 14 -17.54 6.88 -13.20
CA GLU A 14 -18.62 7.51 -12.38
C GLU A 14 -18.19 7.95 -10.98
N TYR A 15 -16.92 7.80 -10.61
CA TYR A 15 -16.39 8.53 -9.47
C TYR A 15 -15.64 9.76 -9.97
N PRO A 16 -16.20 10.98 -9.86
CA PRO A 16 -15.38 12.19 -10.00
C PRO A 16 -14.17 12.00 -9.09
N GLY A 17 -12.97 12.07 -9.65
CA GLY A 17 -11.69 11.78 -8.99
C GLY A 17 -11.46 12.64 -7.76
N THR A 18 -12.11 12.28 -6.66
CA THR A 18 -12.14 13.00 -5.38
C THR A 18 -10.94 12.67 -4.52
N GLY A 19 -9.93 11.98 -5.08
CA GLY A 19 -8.78 11.52 -4.31
C GLY A 19 -9.07 10.30 -3.44
N ILE A 20 -9.97 9.41 -3.88
CA ILE A 20 -10.26 8.13 -3.20
C ILE A 20 -8.99 7.30 -2.99
N GLY A 21 -8.09 7.28 -3.98
CA GLY A 21 -6.84 6.53 -3.89
C GLY A 21 -6.01 6.94 -2.66
N LEU A 22 -5.88 8.24 -2.40
CA LEU A 22 -5.13 8.72 -1.24
C LEU A 22 -5.86 8.46 0.09
N ALA A 23 -7.20 8.50 0.09
CA ALA A 23 -7.99 8.15 1.26
C ALA A 23 -7.84 6.65 1.63
N ILE A 24 -7.81 5.76 0.63
CA ILE A 24 -7.54 4.33 0.82
C ILE A 24 -6.12 4.13 1.33
N SER A 25 -5.12 4.72 0.67
CA SER A 25 -3.72 4.62 1.08
C SER A 25 -3.53 5.12 2.52
N ARG A 26 -4.17 6.24 2.90
CA ARG A 26 -4.14 6.74 4.28
C ARG A 26 -4.69 5.73 5.26
N ARG A 27 -5.88 5.17 5.00
CA ARG A 27 -6.51 4.17 5.88
C ARG A 27 -5.66 2.91 6.04
N VAL A 28 -5.02 2.45 4.96
CA VAL A 28 -4.12 1.29 4.98
C VAL A 28 -2.84 1.57 5.78
N VAL A 29 -2.24 2.75 5.61
CA VAL A 29 -1.03 3.17 6.32
C VAL A 29 -1.32 3.37 7.82
N GLU A 30 -2.39 4.09 8.16
CA GLU A 30 -2.81 4.32 9.55
C GLU A 30 -3.22 3.02 10.25
N GLY A 31 -3.90 2.11 9.54
CA GLY A 31 -4.26 0.79 10.05
C GLY A 31 -3.05 -0.10 10.37
N GLN A 32 -1.90 0.16 9.75
CA GLN A 32 -0.63 -0.50 10.04
C GLN A 32 0.21 0.25 11.10
N GLY A 33 -0.35 1.27 11.77
CA GLY A 33 0.37 2.11 12.72
C GLY A 33 1.38 3.07 12.06
N GLY A 34 1.26 3.26 10.75
CA GLY A 34 2.08 4.17 9.97
C GLY A 34 1.55 5.60 9.93
N LYS A 35 2.22 6.44 9.15
CA LYS A 35 1.85 7.85 8.91
C LYS A 35 2.02 8.19 7.43
N ILE A 36 1.20 9.09 6.91
CA ILE A 36 1.28 9.60 5.54
C ILE A 36 1.41 11.13 5.56
N GLN A 37 2.23 11.70 4.67
CA GLN A 37 2.54 13.11 4.54
C GLN A 37 2.49 13.55 3.09
N VAL A 38 2.21 14.84 2.87
CA VAL A 38 2.15 15.44 1.54
C VAL A 38 2.97 16.72 1.55
N THR A 39 3.87 16.83 0.57
CA THR A 39 4.69 18.02 0.35
C THR A 39 4.42 18.49 -1.07
N SER A 40 3.88 19.69 -1.22
CA SER A 40 3.63 20.31 -2.52
C SER A 40 4.35 21.64 -2.61
N GLU A 41 4.97 21.90 -3.75
CA GLU A 41 5.59 23.18 -4.08
C GLU A 41 5.04 23.68 -5.42
N SER A 42 4.58 24.94 -5.43
CA SER A 42 3.95 25.54 -6.60
C SER A 42 4.94 25.60 -7.76
N GLY A 43 4.55 25.07 -8.91
CA GLY A 43 5.41 25.02 -10.11
C GLY A 43 6.45 23.89 -10.11
N VAL A 44 6.61 23.14 -9.02
CA VAL A 44 7.54 21.99 -8.92
C VAL A 44 6.79 20.67 -8.90
N GLY A 45 5.65 20.61 -8.19
CA GLY A 45 4.78 19.44 -8.14
C GLY A 45 4.41 19.04 -6.71
N ILE A 46 3.99 17.77 -6.57
CA ILE A 46 3.50 17.21 -5.32
C ILE A 46 4.15 15.84 -5.06
N THR A 47 4.59 15.64 -3.81
CA THR A 47 5.19 14.39 -3.32
C THR A 47 4.36 13.87 -2.16
N PHE A 48 4.05 12.57 -2.19
CA PHE A 48 3.37 11.86 -1.12
C PHE A 48 4.36 10.86 -0.50
N SER A 49 4.52 10.92 0.81
CA SER A 49 5.46 10.07 1.56
C SER A 49 4.72 9.36 2.68
N PHE A 50 5.12 8.13 3.02
CA PHE A 50 4.56 7.40 4.16
C PHE A 50 5.64 6.61 4.91
N THR A 51 5.35 6.29 6.17
CA THR A 51 6.20 5.49 7.05
C THR A 51 5.40 4.37 7.66
N LEU A 52 5.97 3.16 7.76
CA LEU A 52 5.38 2.01 8.44
C LEU A 52 6.34 1.51 9.53
N PRO A 53 5.83 0.95 10.65
CA PRO A 53 6.66 0.21 11.60
C PRO A 53 7.34 -0.97 10.90
N GLY A 54 8.66 -1.02 10.94
CA GLY A 54 9.43 -2.16 10.44
C GLY A 54 9.37 -3.32 11.42
N TYR A 55 9.09 -4.53 10.94
CA TYR A 55 9.31 -5.73 11.72
C TYR A 55 10.73 -6.20 11.46
N LEU A 56 11.66 -5.89 12.36
CA LEU A 56 12.93 -6.60 12.39
C LEU A 56 12.63 -7.98 12.97
N PRO A 57 12.83 -9.08 12.23
CA PRO A 57 12.78 -10.39 12.85
C PRO A 57 13.84 -10.39 13.95
N GLU A 58 13.40 -10.49 15.20
CA GLU A 58 14.28 -10.77 16.33
C GLU A 58 15.13 -11.98 15.92
N ALA A 59 16.45 -11.82 16.04
CA ALA A 59 17.48 -12.64 15.44
C ALA A 59 17.02 -14.10 15.22
N SER A 60 16.96 -14.47 13.93
CA SER A 60 16.83 -15.83 13.41
C SER A 60 17.17 -16.88 14.46
N HIS A 61 16.14 -17.59 14.92
CA HIS A 61 16.25 -18.72 15.84
C HIS A 61 17.51 -19.53 15.54
N GLU A 62 18.42 -19.58 16.50
CA GLU A 62 19.55 -20.50 16.48
C GLU A 62 18.96 -21.91 16.32
N VAL A 63 19.11 -22.47 15.14
CA VAL A 63 18.71 -23.85 14.86
C VAL A 63 19.59 -24.70 15.78
N ARG A 64 19.01 -25.19 16.88
CA ARG A 64 19.64 -26.20 17.73
C ARG A 64 19.79 -27.50 16.93
N THR A 65 20.81 -27.57 16.09
CA THR A 65 21.32 -28.84 15.56
C THR A 65 22.19 -29.48 16.65
N ALA A 66 21.56 -29.97 17.70
CA ALA A 66 22.19 -30.84 18.69
C ALA A 66 21.58 -32.24 18.54
N TRP A 67 21.94 -32.89 17.43
CA TRP A 67 21.87 -34.34 17.29
C TRP A 67 23.24 -34.82 16.81
N GLN A 68 24.10 -35.17 17.76
CA GLN A 68 25.23 -36.11 17.61
C GLN A 68 25.61 -36.63 18.99
#